data_AF-Q9NVC0-F1
#
_entry.id   AF-Q9NVC0-F1
#
_cell.length_a   1.000
_cell.length_b   1.000
_cell.length_c   1.000
_cell.angle_alpha   90.00
_cell.angle_beta   90.00
_cell.angle_gamma   90.00
#
_symmetry.space_group_name_H-M   'P 1'
#
loop_
_entity.id
_entity.type
_entity.pdbx_description
1 polymer ?
#
loop_
_entity_poly.entity_id
_entity_poly.type
_entity_poly.pdbx_seq_one_letter_code
_entity_poly.pdbx_strand_id
1 'polypeptide(L)'
;MRLALADAGDTVEDANFVEAMADAGILRLYTWVEWVKEMVANWDSLRSGPASTFNDRVFASELNAGIIKTDQNYEKMMFKEALKTGFFEFQAAKDKYRELAVEGMHRELVFRFIEVQTLLLAPFCPHLCEHIWTLLGKPDSIMNASWPVAGPVNEVLIHSSQYLMEVTHDLRLRLKNYMMPAKGKKTDKQPLQKPSHCTIYVAKNYPPWQHTTLSVLRKHFEANNGKLPDNKVIASELGSMP
;
A
#
# COMPACT_ATOMS: atom_id res chain seq x y z
N MET A 1 15.52 -1.26 19.97
CA MET A 1 15.00 -0.26 20.93
C MET A 1 14.42 0.97 20.24
N ARG A 2 15.18 1.78 19.47
CA ARG A 2 14.67 3.01 18.82
C ARG A 2 13.38 2.83 18.00
N LEU A 3 13.32 1.80 17.15
CA LEU A 3 12.12 1.47 16.37
C LEU A 3 10.87 1.26 17.25
N ALA A 4 11.00 0.48 18.32
CA ALA A 4 9.89 0.16 19.21
C ALA A 4 9.44 1.35 20.07
N LEU A 5 10.37 2.26 20.40
CA LEU A 5 10.03 3.52 21.06
C LEU A 5 9.26 4.46 20.12
N ALA A 6 9.65 4.53 18.85
CA ALA A 6 8.92 5.31 17.85
C ALA A 6 7.50 4.76 17.61
N ASP A 7 7.30 3.44 17.73
CA ASP A 7 5.98 2.81 17.58
C ASP A 7 5.07 2.98 18.82
N ALA A 8 5.62 3.39 19.96
CA ALA A 8 4.92 3.40 21.24
C ALA A 8 3.87 4.54 21.36
N GLY A 9 3.94 5.59 20.55
CA GLY A 9 2.94 6.67 20.54
C GLY A 9 3.40 7.95 19.84
N ASP A 10 2.42 8.78 19.45
CA ASP A 10 2.60 10.12 18.86
C ASP A 10 2.00 11.24 19.71
N THR A 11 1.21 10.88 20.71
CA THR A 11 0.47 11.84 21.54
C THR A 11 1.28 12.25 22.76
N VAL A 12 0.77 13.22 23.51
CA VAL A 12 1.32 13.63 24.80
C VAL A 12 1.00 12.61 25.91
N GLU A 13 0.24 11.56 25.59
CA GLU A 13 -0.12 10.49 26.53
C GLU A 13 1.06 9.53 26.76
N ASP A 14 0.93 8.70 27.79
CA ASP A 14 1.96 7.72 28.13
C ASP A 14 2.22 6.76 26.96
N ALA A 15 3.50 6.56 26.66
CA ALA A 15 3.93 5.68 25.58
C ALA A 15 3.51 4.23 25.87
N ASN A 16 2.80 3.62 24.93
CA ASN A 16 2.39 2.22 25.03
C ASN A 16 3.48 1.29 24.47
N PHE A 17 4.53 1.07 25.26
CA PHE A 17 5.59 0.16 24.89
C PHE A 17 5.17 -1.31 25.10
N VAL A 18 5.28 -2.12 24.05
CA VAL A 18 4.93 -3.54 24.08
C VAL A 18 6.14 -4.37 23.61
N GLU A 19 6.69 -5.20 24.48
CA GLU A 19 7.89 -6.02 24.19
C GLU A 19 7.69 -6.91 22.94
N ALA A 20 6.51 -7.50 22.79
CA ALA A 20 6.18 -8.31 21.61
C ALA A 20 6.28 -7.52 20.29
N MET A 21 6.00 -6.21 20.30
CA MET A 21 6.19 -5.36 19.11
C MET A 21 7.67 -5.07 18.86
N ALA A 22 8.48 -4.94 19.91
CA ALA A 22 9.92 -4.79 19.78
C ALA A 22 10.57 -6.04 19.16
N ASP A 23 10.20 -7.23 19.62
CA ASP A 23 10.70 -8.50 19.07
C ASP A 23 10.28 -8.69 17.60
N ALA A 24 9.00 -8.43 17.30
CA ALA A 24 8.51 -8.46 15.93
C ALA A 24 9.22 -7.43 15.03
N GLY A 25 9.54 -6.26 15.57
CA GLY A 25 10.31 -5.22 14.89
C GLY A 25 11.72 -5.68 14.52
N ILE A 26 12.44 -6.32 15.46
CA ILE A 26 13.79 -6.86 15.20
C ILE A 26 13.75 -7.91 14.10
N LEU A 27 12.81 -8.85 14.16
CA LEU A 27 12.66 -9.89 13.14
C LEU A 27 12.37 -9.27 11.76
N ARG A 28 11.49 -8.27 11.69
CA ARG A 28 11.19 -7.56 10.43
C ARG A 28 12.42 -6.87 9.85
N LEU A 29 13.19 -6.16 10.68
CA LEU A 29 14.42 -5.51 10.25
C LEU A 29 15.45 -6.52 9.74
N TYR A 30 15.60 -7.66 10.42
CA TYR A 30 16.46 -8.75 9.97
C TYR A 30 16.01 -9.30 8.60
N THR A 31 14.73 -9.63 8.46
CA THR A 31 14.18 -10.13 7.18
C THR A 31 14.33 -9.13 6.05
N TRP A 32 14.26 -7.83 6.35
CA TRP A 32 14.49 -6.78 5.36
C TRP A 32 15.95 -6.76 4.90
N VAL A 33 16.93 -6.82 5.80
CA VAL A 33 18.35 -6.89 5.43
C VAL A 33 18.64 -8.13 4.58
N GLU A 34 18.13 -9.30 4.97
CA GLU A 34 18.33 -10.53 4.19
C GLU A 34 17.70 -10.42 2.81
N TRP A 35 16.51 -9.83 2.71
CA TRP A 35 15.89 -9.57 1.42
C TRP A 35 16.69 -8.58 0.56
N VAL A 36 17.28 -7.53 1.14
CA VAL A 36 18.18 -6.62 0.41
C VAL A 36 19.40 -7.37 -0.13
N LYS A 37 20.06 -8.19 0.69
CA LYS A 37 21.20 -9.02 0.25
C LYS A 37 20.81 -9.95 -0.89
N GLU A 38 19.63 -10.57 -0.80
CA GLU A 38 19.08 -11.40 -1.87
C GLU A 38 18.88 -10.60 -3.16
N MET A 39 18.28 -9.41 -3.10
CA MET A 39 18.06 -8.57 -4.29
C MET A 39 19.38 -8.07 -4.91
N VAL A 40 20.39 -7.79 -4.09
CA VAL A 40 21.75 -7.45 -4.56
C VAL A 40 22.40 -8.64 -5.25
N ALA A 41 22.35 -9.83 -4.65
CA ALA A 41 22.91 -11.05 -5.26
C ALA A 41 22.18 -11.45 -6.55
N ASN A 42 20.87 -11.22 -6.60
CA ASN A 42 20.00 -11.54 -7.73
C ASN A 42 19.80 -10.37 -8.70
N TRP A 43 20.68 -9.36 -8.68
CA TRP A 43 20.58 -8.17 -9.53
C TRP A 43 20.31 -8.55 -11.00
N ASP A 44 21.06 -9.50 -11.54
CA ASP A 44 20.99 -9.87 -12.96
C ASP A 44 19.74 -10.67 -13.34
N SER A 45 19.08 -11.32 -12.39
CA SER A 45 17.84 -12.05 -12.64
C SER A 45 16.58 -11.17 -12.61
N LEU A 46 16.69 -9.95 -12.07
CA LEU A 46 15.61 -8.97 -12.10
C LEU A 46 15.39 -8.43 -13.50
N ARG A 47 14.12 -8.21 -13.83
CA ARG A 47 13.72 -7.69 -15.14
C ARG A 47 14.32 -6.32 -15.38
N SER A 48 14.92 -6.15 -16.56
CA SER A 48 15.49 -4.90 -17.05
C SER A 48 14.62 -4.28 -18.17
N GLY A 49 14.96 -3.08 -18.63
CA GLY A 49 14.22 -2.35 -19.66
C GLY A 49 13.20 -1.35 -19.10
N PRO A 50 12.22 -0.88 -19.88
CA PRO A 50 11.23 0.08 -19.42
C PRO A 50 10.29 -0.49 -18.34
N ALA A 51 10.08 0.25 -17.26
CA ALA A 51 9.12 -0.08 -16.20
C ALA A 51 7.67 0.27 -16.64
N SER A 52 7.20 -0.36 -17.71
CA SER A 52 5.97 0.04 -18.41
C SER A 52 4.72 -0.72 -18.00
N THR A 53 4.84 -1.78 -17.19
CA THR A 53 3.67 -2.59 -16.80
C THR A 53 2.72 -1.80 -15.90
N PHE A 54 1.46 -2.21 -15.83
CA PHE A 54 0.49 -1.59 -14.92
C PHE A 54 0.99 -1.62 -13.47
N ASN A 55 1.49 -2.78 -13.01
CA ASN A 55 1.98 -2.96 -11.65
C ASN A 55 3.25 -2.14 -11.37
N ASP A 56 4.13 -1.97 -12.36
CA ASP A 56 5.32 -1.10 -12.24
C ASP A 56 4.90 0.36 -11.97
N ARG A 57 3.93 0.86 -12.74
CA ARG A 57 3.45 2.25 -12.63
C ARG A 57 2.68 2.48 -11.33
N VAL A 58 1.88 1.50 -10.90
CA VAL A 58 1.21 1.52 -9.60
C VAL A 58 2.25 1.58 -8.50
N PHE A 59 3.20 0.65 -8.48
CA PHE A 59 4.23 0.59 -7.44
C PHE A 59 5.04 1.88 -7.39
N ALA A 60 5.50 2.40 -8.53
CA ALA A 60 6.20 3.70 -8.59
C ALA A 60 5.36 4.86 -8.01
N SER A 61 4.06 4.88 -8.28
CA SER A 61 3.14 5.88 -7.73
C SER A 61 2.94 5.72 -6.22
N GLU A 62 2.86 4.48 -5.72
CA GLU A 62 2.75 4.18 -4.30
C GLU A 62 4.02 4.56 -3.52
N LEU A 63 5.20 4.33 -4.09
CA LEU A 63 6.46 4.80 -3.52
C LEU A 63 6.46 6.32 -3.37
N ASN A 64 6.08 7.03 -4.45
CA ASN A 64 6.02 8.49 -4.44
C ASN A 64 5.00 9.01 -3.41
N ALA A 65 3.82 8.40 -3.34
CA ALA A 65 2.78 8.77 -2.38
C ALA A 65 3.24 8.52 -0.93
N GLY A 66 3.91 7.40 -0.68
CA GLY A 66 4.44 7.07 0.63
C GLY A 66 5.58 7.99 1.07
N ILE A 67 6.43 8.47 0.16
CA ILE A 67 7.43 9.51 0.47
C ILE A 67 6.72 10.77 0.98
N ILE A 68 5.76 11.29 0.21
CA ILE A 68 5.02 12.51 0.57
C ILE A 68 4.31 12.36 1.92
N LYS A 69 3.61 11.24 2.13
CA LYS A 69 2.86 10.98 3.36
C LYS A 69 3.80 10.87 4.57
N THR A 70 4.95 10.22 4.40
CA THR A 70 5.95 10.07 5.47
C THR A 70 6.60 11.40 5.81
N ASP A 71 6.94 12.21 4.80
CA ASP A 71 7.47 13.55 4.96
C ASP A 71 6.52 14.44 5.78
N GLN A 72 5.23 14.46 5.41
CA GLN A 72 4.19 15.19 6.17
C GLN A 72 4.05 14.73 7.62
N ASN A 73 4.25 13.44 7.90
CA ASN A 73 4.21 12.92 9.26
C ASN A 73 5.43 13.37 10.07
N TYR A 74 6.62 13.39 9.46
CA TYR A 74 7.82 13.94 10.09
C TYR A 74 7.69 15.44 10.37
N GLU A 75 7.15 16.23 9.43
CA GLU A 75 6.90 17.67 9.61
C GLU A 75 5.96 17.94 10.80
N LYS A 76 4.98 17.06 11.02
CA LYS A 76 4.03 17.15 12.13
C LYS A 76 4.53 16.52 13.43
N MET A 77 5.76 16.00 13.44
CA MET A 77 6.34 15.25 14.57
C MET A 77 5.52 14.01 14.97
N MET A 78 4.80 13.40 14.01
CA MET A 78 4.06 12.16 14.18
C MET A 78 4.95 10.97 13.81
N PHE A 79 5.89 10.61 14.69
CA PHE A 79 6.92 9.60 14.43
C PHE A 79 6.40 8.17 14.28
N LYS A 80 5.35 7.79 15.02
CA LYS A 80 4.67 6.49 14.88
C LYS A 80 3.96 6.41 13.53
N GLU A 81 3.21 7.44 13.14
CA GLU A 81 2.61 7.46 11.81
C GLU A 81 3.67 7.55 10.69
N ALA A 82 4.78 8.26 10.89
CA ALA A 82 5.91 8.28 9.96
C ALA A 82 6.55 6.89 9.81
N LEU A 83 6.70 6.14 10.92
CA LEU A 83 7.18 4.76 10.90
C LEU A 83 6.19 3.84 10.18
N LYS A 84 4.89 4.02 10.42
CA LYS A 84 3.83 3.29 9.73
C LYS A 84 3.87 3.51 8.21
N THR A 85 3.93 4.75 7.76
CA THR A 85 3.90 5.07 6.33
C THR A 85 5.24 4.77 5.64
N GLY A 86 6.36 5.06 6.31
CA GLY A 86 7.71 4.93 5.75
C GLY A 86 8.32 3.53 5.85
N PHE A 87 7.84 2.69 6.77
CA PHE A 87 8.30 1.32 6.92
C PHE A 87 7.20 0.30 6.63
N PHE A 88 6.12 0.27 7.43
CA PHE A 88 5.12 -0.81 7.35
C PHE A 88 4.29 -0.78 6.07
N GLU A 89 3.71 0.37 5.70
CA GLU A 89 2.95 0.53 4.45
C GLU A 89 3.87 0.39 3.22
N PHE A 90 5.11 0.89 3.30
CA PHE A 90 6.13 0.70 2.27
C PHE A 90 6.45 -0.79 2.02
N GLN A 91 6.68 -1.57 3.08
CA GLN A 91 6.87 -3.02 2.97
C GLN A 91 5.64 -3.70 2.34
N ALA A 92 4.43 -3.30 2.73
CA ALA A 92 3.19 -3.84 2.16
C ALA A 92 3.08 -3.54 0.65
N ALA A 93 3.45 -2.34 0.20
CA ALA A 93 3.49 -1.99 -1.22
C ALA A 93 4.49 -2.87 -2.00
N LYS A 94 5.68 -3.12 -1.44
CA LYS A 94 6.69 -4.03 -2.01
C LYS A 94 6.17 -5.46 -2.10
N ASP A 95 5.58 -5.99 -1.03
CA ASP A 95 5.03 -7.35 -1.03
C ASP A 95 3.89 -7.50 -2.05
N LYS A 96 3.00 -6.51 -2.13
CA LYS A 96 1.95 -6.46 -3.15
C LYS A 96 2.55 -6.47 -4.56
N TYR A 97 3.56 -5.63 -4.81
CA TYR A 97 4.22 -5.58 -6.11
C TYR A 97 4.87 -6.93 -6.46
N ARG A 98 5.56 -7.57 -5.52
CA ARG A 98 6.14 -8.90 -5.70
C ARG A 98 5.10 -9.95 -6.07
N GLU A 99 3.92 -9.93 -5.45
CA GLU A 99 2.84 -10.88 -5.74
C GLU A 99 2.19 -10.64 -7.11
N LEU A 100 2.07 -9.37 -7.52
CA LEU A 100 1.39 -8.98 -8.76
C LEU A 100 2.32 -8.97 -9.99
N ALA A 101 3.64 -8.86 -9.78
CA ALA A 101 4.63 -8.87 -10.85
C ALA A 101 4.91 -10.29 -11.34
N VAL A 102 3.93 -10.90 -12.02
CA VAL A 102 4.02 -12.28 -12.58
C VAL A 102 5.21 -12.44 -13.54
N GLU A 103 5.55 -11.39 -14.29
CA GLU A 103 6.69 -11.35 -15.22
C GLU A 103 8.03 -11.03 -14.52
N GLY A 104 8.05 -10.97 -13.18
CA GLY A 104 9.19 -10.59 -12.38
C GLY A 104 9.23 -9.09 -12.04
N MET A 105 9.84 -8.80 -10.88
CA MET A 105 10.04 -7.45 -10.39
C MET A 105 11.06 -6.68 -11.25
N HIS A 106 10.80 -5.39 -11.46
CA HIS A 106 11.69 -4.50 -12.19
C HIS A 106 12.86 -4.07 -11.31
N ARG A 107 14.07 -4.20 -11.85
CA ARG A 107 15.34 -3.95 -11.15
C ARG A 107 15.43 -2.55 -10.56
N GLU A 108 15.21 -1.52 -11.37
CA GLU A 108 15.34 -0.12 -10.93
C GLU A 108 14.28 0.24 -9.89
N LEU A 109 13.06 -0.29 -10.02
CA LEU A 109 12.00 -0.03 -9.03
C LEU A 109 12.28 -0.70 -7.68
N VAL A 110 12.81 -1.93 -7.69
CA VAL A 110 13.21 -2.63 -6.47
C VAL A 110 14.31 -1.86 -5.75
N PHE A 111 15.33 -1.41 -6.46
CA PHE A 111 16.45 -0.70 -5.85
C PHE A 111 16.10 0.72 -5.44
N ARG A 112 15.23 1.40 -6.19
CA ARG A 112 14.63 2.65 -5.76
C ARG A 112 13.82 2.48 -4.48
N PHE A 113 13.04 1.40 -4.35
CA PHE A 113 12.32 1.08 -3.12
C PHE A 113 13.29 0.89 -1.95
N ILE A 114 14.35 0.10 -2.12
CA ILE A 114 15.34 -0.14 -1.06
C ILE A 114 16.00 1.17 -0.65
N GLU A 115 16.46 1.97 -1.61
CA GLU A 115 17.10 3.27 -1.35
C GLU A 115 16.17 4.21 -0.59
N VAL A 116 14.95 4.41 -1.08
CA VAL A 116 13.97 5.30 -0.45
C VAL A 116 13.62 4.82 0.96
N GLN A 117 13.29 3.54 1.14
CA GLN A 117 12.94 3.02 2.46
C GLN A 117 14.10 3.14 3.45
N THR A 118 15.34 2.95 2.97
CA THR A 118 16.55 3.11 3.78
C THR A 118 16.70 4.57 4.25
N LEU A 119 16.44 5.55 3.38
CA LEU A 119 16.45 6.97 3.75
C LEU A 119 15.32 7.32 4.74
N LEU A 120 14.09 6.86 4.48
CA LEU A 120 12.93 7.14 5.35
C LEU A 120 13.09 6.56 6.76
N LEU A 121 13.78 5.42 6.88
CA LEU A 121 14.03 4.73 8.15
C LEU A 121 15.31 5.21 8.87
N ALA A 122 16.20 5.94 8.20
CA ALA A 122 17.47 6.39 8.76
C ALA A 122 17.32 7.13 10.12
N PRO A 123 16.30 7.99 10.34
CA PRO A 123 16.08 8.63 11.64
C PRO A 123 15.76 7.64 12.78
N PHE A 124 15.17 6.48 12.48
CA PHE A 124 14.82 5.47 13.47
C PHE A 124 15.94 4.44 13.69
N CYS A 125 16.50 3.91 12.60
CA CYS A 125 17.43 2.77 12.61
C CYS A 125 18.74 3.09 11.85
N PRO A 126 19.52 4.10 12.28
CA PRO A 126 20.65 4.62 11.50
C PRO A 126 21.72 3.57 11.19
N HIS A 127 22.13 2.76 12.17
CA HIS A 127 23.20 1.75 11.97
C HIS A 127 22.80 0.67 10.95
N LEU A 128 21.52 0.27 10.96
CA LEU A 128 20.99 -0.69 9.99
C LEU A 128 20.94 -0.08 8.59
N CYS A 129 20.49 1.17 8.51
CA CYS A 129 20.39 1.89 7.26
C CYS A 129 21.77 2.17 6.66
N GLU A 130 22.78 2.47 7.48
CA GLU A 130 24.19 2.60 7.08
C GLU A 130 24.72 1.28 6.46
N HIS A 131 24.43 0.15 7.11
CA HIS A 131 24.80 -1.17 6.57
C HIS A 131 24.13 -1.43 5.22
N ILE A 132 22.82 -1.20 5.09
CA ILE A 132 22.09 -1.35 3.82
C ILE A 132 22.63 -0.39 2.75
N TRP A 133 22.91 0.85 3.11
CA TRP A 133 23.49 1.85 2.22
C TRP A 133 24.85 1.40 1.65
N THR A 134 25.66 0.75 2.49
CA THR A 134 26.94 0.14 2.08
C THR A 134 26.71 -1.06 1.15
N LEU A 135 25.70 -1.91 1.42
CA LEU A 135 25.32 -3.02 0.54
C LEU A 135 24.86 -2.56 -0.85
N LEU A 136 24.26 -1.37 -0.94
CA LEU A 136 23.90 -0.73 -2.21
C LEU A 136 25.11 -0.14 -2.97
N GLY A 137 26.31 -0.19 -2.39
CA GLY A 137 27.54 0.35 -3.00
C GLY A 137 27.59 1.88 -3.04
N LYS A 138 26.86 2.56 -2.15
CA LYS A 138 26.88 4.02 -2.07
C LYS A 138 28.19 4.49 -1.38
N PRO A 139 28.87 5.53 -1.89
CA PRO A 139 30.23 5.87 -1.46
C PRO A 139 30.30 6.61 -0.12
N ASP A 140 29.29 7.42 0.20
CA ASP A 140 29.25 8.25 1.40
C ASP A 140 28.30 7.67 2.45
N SER A 141 28.44 8.10 3.71
CA SER A 141 27.50 7.72 4.77
C SER A 141 26.10 8.23 4.49
N ILE A 142 25.09 7.43 4.86
CA ILE A 142 23.68 7.81 4.74
C ILE A 142 23.34 9.08 5.54
N MET A 143 24.13 9.41 6.57
CA MET A 143 23.96 10.63 7.36
C MET A 143 24.15 11.91 6.55
N ASN A 144 24.87 11.84 5.43
CA ASN A 144 25.07 12.96 4.51
C ASN A 144 24.08 12.93 3.33
N ALA A 145 23.25 11.90 3.23
CA ALA A 145 22.30 11.76 2.15
C ALA A 145 21.11 12.73 2.31
N SER A 146 20.62 13.25 1.19
CA SER A 146 19.43 14.09 1.18
C SER A 146 18.16 13.26 1.31
N TRP A 147 17.10 13.87 1.84
CA TRP A 147 15.77 13.27 1.90
C TRP A 147 15.26 12.90 0.49
N PRO A 148 14.58 11.76 0.31
CA PRO A 148 14.14 11.31 -1.02
C PRO A 148 13.11 12.26 -1.62
N VAL A 149 13.28 12.60 -2.89
CA VAL A 149 12.34 13.44 -3.63
C VAL A 149 11.27 12.56 -4.28
N ALA A 150 10.00 12.87 -3.98
CA ALA A 150 8.87 12.19 -4.59
C ALA A 150 8.71 12.58 -6.07
N GLY A 151 8.45 11.58 -6.92
CA GLY A 151 8.01 11.80 -8.30
C GLY A 151 6.51 12.04 -8.41
N PRO A 152 5.95 12.11 -9.63
CA PRO A 152 4.52 12.26 -9.83
C PRO A 152 3.74 11.08 -9.25
N VAL A 153 2.64 11.36 -8.56
CA VAL A 153 1.71 10.37 -8.02
C VAL A 153 0.50 10.28 -8.95
N ASN A 154 0.17 9.06 -9.40
CA ASN A 154 -1.04 8.81 -10.15
C ASN A 154 -2.08 8.12 -9.25
N GLU A 155 -2.93 8.90 -8.61
CA GLU A 155 -3.98 8.41 -7.71
C GLU A 155 -4.94 7.46 -8.42
N VAL A 156 -5.25 7.70 -9.70
CA VAL A 156 -6.17 6.84 -10.48
C VAL A 156 -5.61 5.43 -10.58
N LEU A 157 -4.29 5.27 -10.79
CA LEU A 157 -3.65 3.95 -10.84
C LEU A 157 -3.67 3.25 -9.48
N ILE A 158 -3.38 3.99 -8.41
CA ILE A 158 -3.40 3.46 -7.04
C ILE A 158 -4.82 2.96 -6.70
N HIS A 159 -5.85 3.78 -6.94
CA HIS A 159 -7.24 3.41 -6.72
C HIS A 159 -7.70 2.26 -7.61
N SER A 160 -7.24 2.21 -8.87
CA SER A 160 -7.53 1.09 -9.77
C SER A 160 -6.93 -0.22 -9.27
N SER A 161 -5.68 -0.19 -8.76
CA SER A 161 -5.05 -1.36 -8.14
C SER A 161 -5.79 -1.80 -6.89
N GLN A 162 -6.18 -0.86 -6.02
CA GLN A 162 -6.94 -1.14 -4.81
C GLN A 162 -8.27 -1.81 -5.12
N TYR A 163 -9.01 -1.28 -6.11
CA TYR A 163 -10.25 -1.88 -6.58
C TYR A 163 -10.07 -3.33 -7.06
N LEU A 164 -9.03 -3.60 -7.86
CA LEU A 164 -8.75 -4.97 -8.32
C LEU A 164 -8.42 -5.92 -7.16
N MET A 165 -7.70 -5.44 -6.15
CA MET A 165 -7.37 -6.22 -4.95
C MET A 165 -8.61 -6.56 -4.12
N GLU A 166 -9.51 -5.59 -3.93
CA GLU A 166 -10.78 -5.79 -3.23
C GLU A 166 -11.68 -6.78 -3.96
N VAL A 167 -11.86 -6.63 -5.27
CA VAL A 167 -12.64 -7.57 -6.10
C VAL A 167 -12.03 -8.98 -6.06
N THR A 168 -10.71 -9.09 -6.08
CA THR A 168 -10.02 -10.38 -5.97
C THR A 168 -10.23 -11.02 -4.60
N HIS A 169 -10.19 -10.23 -3.52
CA HIS A 169 -10.49 -10.69 -2.17
C HIS A 169 -11.92 -11.21 -2.06
N ASP A 170 -12.90 -10.44 -2.56
CA ASP A 170 -14.31 -10.83 -2.58
C ASP A 170 -14.55 -12.10 -3.37
N LEU A 171 -13.88 -12.26 -4.51
CA LEU A 171 -13.96 -13.48 -5.32
C LEU A 171 -13.46 -14.70 -4.53
N ARG A 172 -12.32 -14.58 -3.85
CA ARG A 172 -11.77 -15.65 -3.00
C ARG A 172 -12.71 -15.99 -1.85
N LEU A 173 -13.34 -15.00 -1.22
CA LEU A 173 -14.32 -15.21 -0.16
C LEU A 173 -15.57 -15.93 -0.68
N ARG A 174 -16.09 -15.53 -1.83
CA ARG A 174 -17.23 -16.20 -2.50
C ARG A 174 -16.92 -17.65 -2.83
N LEU A 175 -15.73 -17.91 -3.37
CA LEU A 175 -15.27 -19.28 -3.64
C LEU A 175 -15.19 -20.11 -2.35
N LYS A 176 -14.61 -19.56 -1.29
CA LYS A 176 -14.52 -20.22 0.02
C LYS A 176 -15.91 -20.56 0.57
N ASN A 177 -16.84 -19.61 0.53
CA ASN A 177 -18.21 -19.81 1.01
C ASN A 177 -18.96 -20.85 0.16
N TYR A 178 -18.76 -20.84 -1.16
CA TYR A 178 -19.35 -21.84 -2.06
C TYR A 178 -18.80 -23.25 -1.78
N MET A 179 -17.55 -23.37 -1.33
CA MET A 179 -16.91 -24.64 -0.94
C MET A 179 -17.27 -25.12 0.46
N MET A 180 -17.94 -24.32 1.29
CA MET A 180 -18.36 -24.76 2.62
C MET A 180 -19.59 -25.68 2.53
N PRO A 181 -19.64 -26.79 3.28
CA PRO A 181 -20.81 -27.66 3.32
C PRO A 181 -22.01 -26.90 3.87
N ALA A 182 -23.16 -27.04 3.21
CA ALA A 182 -24.40 -26.42 3.65
C ALA A 182 -24.72 -26.84 5.10
N LYS A 183 -24.64 -25.91 6.04
CA LYS A 183 -25.07 -26.15 7.43
C LYS A 183 -26.59 -26.38 7.43
N GLY A 184 -27.02 -27.63 7.58
CA GLY A 184 -28.37 -27.94 8.04
C GLY A 184 -29.27 -28.85 7.19
N LYS A 185 -28.83 -29.45 6.08
CA LYS A 185 -29.65 -30.47 5.39
C LYS A 185 -28.97 -31.85 5.40
N LYS A 186 -29.49 -32.73 6.25
CA LYS A 186 -29.34 -34.19 6.13
C LYS A 186 -30.12 -34.63 4.88
N THR A 187 -29.53 -34.55 3.71
CA THR A 187 -30.02 -35.21 2.49
C THR A 187 -28.88 -35.27 1.49
N ASP A 188 -28.51 -36.50 1.14
CA ASP A 188 -27.49 -36.95 0.18
C ASP A 188 -26.16 -36.17 0.06
N LYS A 189 -25.10 -36.82 0.55
CA LYS A 189 -23.70 -36.41 0.37
C LYS A 189 -23.28 -36.57 -1.11
N GLN A 190 -23.76 -35.72 -2.00
CA GLN A 190 -23.01 -35.47 -3.23
C GLN A 190 -21.78 -34.62 -2.87
N PRO A 191 -20.56 -35.04 -3.24
CA PRO A 191 -19.38 -34.23 -3.01
C PRO A 191 -19.54 -32.89 -3.74
N LEU A 192 -19.37 -31.77 -3.02
CA LEU A 192 -19.39 -30.43 -3.60
C LEU A 192 -18.42 -30.37 -4.80
N GLN A 193 -18.97 -30.19 -6.00
CA GLN A 193 -18.16 -30.09 -7.21
C GLN A 193 -17.35 -28.80 -7.19
N LYS A 194 -16.04 -28.94 -7.43
CA LYS A 194 -15.14 -27.80 -7.56
C LYS A 194 -15.53 -26.97 -8.79
N PRO A 195 -15.69 -25.64 -8.67
CA PRO A 195 -15.96 -24.77 -9.81
C PRO A 195 -14.82 -24.89 -10.82
N SER A 196 -15.16 -25.12 -12.08
CA SER A 196 -14.20 -25.15 -13.18
C SER A 196 -14.07 -23.81 -13.90
N HIS A 197 -15.07 -22.94 -13.78
CA HIS A 197 -15.16 -21.66 -14.49
C HIS A 197 -15.62 -20.55 -13.56
N CYS A 198 -15.17 -19.32 -13.84
CA CYS A 198 -15.61 -18.08 -13.21
C CYS A 198 -16.05 -17.10 -14.29
N THR A 199 -17.20 -16.43 -14.11
CA THR A 199 -17.67 -15.38 -15.02
C THR A 199 -17.56 -14.03 -14.31
N ILE A 200 -16.81 -13.11 -14.90
CA ILE A 200 -16.63 -11.75 -14.38
C ILE A 200 -17.46 -10.81 -15.24
N TYR A 201 -18.38 -10.08 -14.62
CA TYR A 201 -19.16 -9.04 -15.27
C TYR A 201 -18.52 -7.68 -14.99
N VAL A 202 -18.23 -6.92 -16.04
CA VAL A 202 -17.68 -5.57 -15.94
C VAL A 202 -18.74 -4.58 -16.38
N ALA A 203 -19.27 -3.81 -15.45
CA ALA A 203 -20.14 -2.68 -15.76
C ALA A 203 -19.28 -1.50 -16.22
N LYS A 204 -19.50 -1.01 -17.45
CA LYS A 204 -18.79 0.17 -17.97
C LYS A 204 -19.29 1.47 -17.35
N ASN A 205 -20.54 1.49 -16.90
CA ASN A 205 -21.21 2.65 -16.35
C ASN A 205 -21.81 2.29 -15.00
N TYR A 206 -21.82 3.27 -14.09
CA TYR A 206 -22.59 3.16 -12.85
C TYR A 206 -24.09 3.03 -13.15
N PRO A 207 -24.87 2.36 -12.29
CA PRO A 207 -26.32 2.43 -12.31
C PRO A 207 -26.81 3.89 -12.38
N PRO A 208 -27.92 4.18 -13.08
CA PRO A 208 -28.39 5.55 -13.31
C PRO A 208 -28.48 6.39 -12.03
N TRP A 209 -29.02 5.83 -10.95
CA TRP A 209 -29.14 6.53 -9.67
C TRP A 209 -27.78 6.92 -9.07
N GLN A 210 -26.75 6.05 -9.17
CA GLN A 210 -25.40 6.35 -8.69
C GLN A 210 -24.76 7.44 -9.53
N HIS A 211 -24.92 7.36 -10.85
CA HIS A 211 -24.41 8.37 -11.76
C HIS A 211 -25.02 9.75 -11.47
N THR A 212 -26.34 9.82 -11.25
CA THR A 212 -27.04 11.05 -10.86
C THR A 212 -26.49 11.59 -9.55
N THR A 213 -26.41 10.76 -8.51
CA THR A 213 -25.89 11.17 -7.20
C THR A 213 -24.46 11.69 -7.27
N LEU A 214 -23.56 10.96 -7.94
CA LEU A 214 -22.17 11.38 -8.13
C LEU A 214 -22.05 12.67 -8.93
N SER A 215 -22.90 12.86 -9.94
CA SER A 215 -22.92 14.08 -10.75
C SER A 215 -23.36 15.30 -9.93
N VAL A 216 -24.37 15.15 -9.07
CA VAL A 216 -24.83 16.20 -8.14
C VAL A 216 -23.73 16.55 -7.13
N LEU A 217 -23.13 15.53 -6.50
CA LEU A 217 -22.03 15.73 -5.56
C LEU A 217 -20.84 16.45 -6.22
N ARG A 218 -20.49 16.07 -7.45
CA ARG A 218 -19.43 16.72 -8.22
C ARG A 218 -19.73 18.19 -8.48
N LYS A 219 -20.96 18.53 -8.90
CA LYS A 219 -21.37 19.92 -9.12
C LYS A 219 -21.23 20.75 -7.85
N HIS A 220 -21.70 20.22 -6.71
CA HIS A 220 -21.56 20.88 -5.42
C HIS A 220 -20.11 21.07 -5.00
N PHE A 221 -19.26 20.06 -5.22
CA PHE A 221 -17.84 20.12 -4.91
C PHE A 221 -17.10 21.18 -5.74
N GLU A 222 -17.37 21.23 -7.05
CA GLU A 222 -16.80 22.22 -7.95
C GLU A 222 -17.31 23.64 -7.64
N ALA A 223 -18.59 23.80 -7.31
CA ALA A 223 -19.19 25.08 -6.96
C ALA A 223 -18.69 25.66 -5.62
N ASN A 224 -18.36 24.80 -4.66
CA ASN A 224 -17.90 25.20 -3.32
C ASN A 224 -16.38 25.11 -3.15
N ASN A 225 -15.63 25.30 -4.25
CA ASN A 225 -14.18 25.46 -4.22
C ASN A 225 -13.45 24.25 -3.59
N GLY A 226 -13.91 23.04 -3.88
CA GLY A 226 -13.32 21.79 -3.39
C GLY A 226 -13.81 21.36 -2.01
N LYS A 227 -14.97 21.86 -1.55
CA LYS A 227 -15.62 21.39 -0.32
C LYS A 227 -17.06 21.00 -0.61
N LEU A 228 -17.53 19.93 0.02
CA LEU A 228 -18.95 19.57 -0.06
C LEU A 228 -19.77 20.48 0.89
N PRO A 229 -20.96 20.94 0.47
CA PRO A 229 -21.90 21.62 1.35
C PRO A 229 -22.47 20.66 2.40
N ASP A 230 -23.22 21.21 3.35
CA ASP A 230 -23.93 20.43 4.37
C ASP A 230 -24.78 19.32 3.72
N ASN A 231 -24.74 18.13 4.31
CA ASN A 231 -25.50 16.95 3.88
C ASN A 231 -27.00 17.25 3.70
N LYS A 232 -27.56 18.20 4.45
CA LYS A 232 -28.97 18.62 4.30
C LYS A 232 -29.25 19.22 2.92
N VAL A 233 -28.33 20.03 2.38
CA VAL A 233 -28.47 20.67 1.06
C VAL A 233 -28.42 19.60 -0.02
N ILE A 234 -27.43 18.70 0.06
CA ILE A 234 -27.25 17.59 -0.87
C ILE A 234 -28.48 16.67 -0.85
N ALA A 235 -28.99 16.30 0.33
CA ALA A 235 -30.15 15.43 0.48
C ALA A 235 -31.43 16.07 -0.08
N SER A 236 -31.61 17.38 0.09
CA SER A 236 -32.78 18.09 -0.45
C SER A 236 -32.81 18.08 -1.97
N GLU A 237 -31.64 18.25 -2.62
CA GLU A 237 -31.53 18.25 -4.07
C GLU A 237 -31.67 16.83 -4.64
N LEU A 238 -31.03 15.84 -4.03
CA LEU A 238 -31.19 14.44 -4.42
C LEU A 238 -32.63 13.94 -4.24
N GLY A 239 -33.32 14.36 -3.18
CA GLY A 239 -34.72 14.02 -2.94
C GLY A 239 -35.70 14.66 -3.94
N SER A 240 -35.26 15.70 -4.66
CA SER A 240 -36.03 16.36 -5.72
C SER A 240 -35.78 15.79 -7.12
N MET A 241 -34.79 14.92 -7.28
CA MET A 241 -34.45 14.28 -8.55
C MET A 241 -35.21 12.95 -8.74
N PRO A 242 -35.62 12.64 -9.98
CA PRO A 242 -36.36 11.42 -10.30
C PRO A 242 -35.52 10.14 -10.20
#